data_AF-A0A177EF19-F1
#
_entry.id   AF-A0A177EF19-F1
#
_cell.length_a   1.000
_cell.length_b   1.000
_cell.length_c   1.000
_cell.angle_alpha   90.00
_cell.angle_beta   90.00
_cell.angle_gamma   90.00
#
_symmetry.space_group_name_H-M   'P 1'
#
loop_
_entity.id
_entity.type
_entity.pdbx_description
1 polymer ?
#
loop_
_entity_poly.entity_id
_entity_poly.type
_entity_poly.pdbx_seq_one_letter_code
_entity_poly.pdbx_strand_id
1 'polypeptide(L)'
;MDIIKEESRLLTHEEMKALLEKCRPIKRCTEIETMKYTVQSIINKPHAPLALKEKLLGYGITEFEAVQLINTPPRKILDLYVIVEELEERLTEENIGEIIALLSPYAE
;
A
#
# COMPACT_ATOMS: atom_id res chain seq x y z
N MET A 1 23.97 -19.81 2.96
CA MET A 1 23.49 -18.51 3.46
C MET A 1 22.17 -18.83 4.10
N ASP A 2 22.13 -18.81 5.41
CA ASP A 2 21.00 -19.35 6.16
C ASP A 2 20.14 -18.18 6.64
N ILE A 3 18.86 -18.20 6.30
CA ILE A 3 17.92 -17.16 6.72
C ILE A 3 17.58 -17.42 8.18
N ILE A 4 18.01 -16.50 9.05
CA ILE A 4 17.88 -16.63 10.51
C ILE A 4 16.43 -16.39 10.96
N LYS A 5 15.70 -15.51 10.26
CA LYS A 5 14.30 -15.19 10.51
C LYS A 5 13.66 -14.70 9.21
N GLU A 6 12.66 -15.44 8.73
CA GLU A 6 11.83 -15.02 7.62
C GLU A 6 10.65 -14.20 8.14
N GLU A 7 10.42 -13.01 7.58
CA GLU A 7 9.30 -12.15 7.93
C GLU A 7 8.60 -11.73 6.64
N SER A 8 7.57 -12.50 6.27
CA SER A 8 6.73 -12.24 5.09
C SER A 8 5.58 -11.33 5.48
N ARG A 9 5.74 -10.02 5.30
CA ARG A 9 4.66 -9.05 5.48
C ARG A 9 4.52 -8.16 4.25
N LEU A 10 3.31 -7.70 4.00
CA LEU A 10 3.04 -6.71 2.96
C LEU A 10 3.51 -5.33 3.43
N LEU A 11 4.08 -4.55 2.51
CA LEU A 11 4.59 -3.21 2.77
C LEU A 11 3.85 -2.20 1.89
N THR A 12 3.42 -1.09 2.49
CA THR A 12 2.96 0.07 1.72
C THR A 12 4.15 0.83 1.12
N HIS A 13 3.88 1.73 0.17
CA HIS A 13 4.88 2.64 -0.37
C HIS A 13 5.58 3.46 0.74
N GLU A 14 4.80 3.93 1.71
CA GLU A 14 5.28 4.67 2.88
C GLU A 14 6.25 3.82 3.73
N GLU A 15 5.86 2.59 4.06
CA GLU A 15 6.69 1.68 4.86
C GLU A 15 7.97 1.27 4.12
N MET A 16 7.88 1.04 2.81
CA MET A 16 9.03 0.74 1.97
C MET A 16 10.02 1.90 1.96
N LYS A 17 9.53 3.14 1.81
CA LYS A 17 10.36 4.35 1.89
C LYS A 17 11.09 4.43 3.23
N ALA A 18 10.35 4.29 4.34
CA ALA A 18 10.92 4.31 5.68
C ALA A 18 11.96 3.19 5.93
N LEU A 19 11.76 2.01 5.32
CA LEU A 19 12.72 0.91 5.41
C LEU A 19 14.01 1.22 4.63
N LEU A 20 13.89 1.73 3.41
CA LEU A 20 15.05 2.09 2.57
C LEU A 20 15.86 3.24 3.17
N GLU A 21 15.22 4.20 3.84
CA GLU A 21 15.91 5.30 4.54
C GLU A 21 16.76 4.79 5.71
N LYS A 22 16.34 3.71 6.39
CA LYS A 22 17.12 3.05 7.45
C LYS A 22 18.35 2.31 6.90
N CYS A 23 18.33 1.90 5.64
CA CYS A 23 19.46 1.25 4.98
C CYS A 23 20.59 2.26 4.72
N ARG A 24 21.63 2.22 5.56
CA ARG A 24 22.83 3.05 5.38
C ARG A 24 23.61 2.60 4.14
N PRO A 25 24.16 3.54 3.36
CA PRO A 25 25.06 3.19 2.26
C PRO A 25 26.32 2.54 2.84
N ILE A 26 26.58 1.30 2.45
CA ILE A 26 27.81 0.59 2.79
C ILE A 26 28.80 0.86 1.65
N LYS A 27 30.03 1.29 1.96
CA LYS A 27 31.08 1.47 0.94
C LYS A 27 31.25 0.17 0.14
N ARG A 28 31.18 0.26 -1.19
CA ARG A 28 31.27 -0.86 -2.15
C ARG A 28 30.05 -1.79 -2.24
N CYS A 29 28.89 -1.42 -1.67
CA CYS A 29 27.62 -2.13 -1.87
C CYS A 29 26.72 -1.29 -2.77
N THR A 30 26.74 -1.58 -4.07
CA THR A 30 25.94 -0.88 -5.09
C THR A 30 24.49 -1.39 -5.15
N GLU A 31 24.22 -2.55 -4.54
CA GLU A 31 22.92 -3.22 -4.59
C GLU A 31 21.84 -2.37 -3.90
N ILE A 32 22.13 -1.83 -2.70
CA ILE A 32 21.18 -0.99 -1.96
C ILE A 32 20.86 0.30 -2.74
N GLU A 33 21.87 0.92 -3.36
CA GLU A 33 21.65 2.13 -4.17
C GLU A 33 20.86 1.82 -5.45
N THR A 34 21.17 0.70 -6.10
CA THR A 34 20.41 0.22 -7.28
C THR A 34 18.96 -0.01 -6.89
N MET A 35 18.69 -0.70 -5.78
CA MET A 35 17.33 -0.93 -5.28
C MET A 35 16.59 0.38 -5.00
N LYS A 36 17.23 1.32 -4.28
CA LYS A 36 16.66 2.64 -3.99
C LYS A 36 16.26 3.36 -5.26
N TYR A 37 17.13 3.35 -6.27
CA TYR A 37 16.87 3.97 -7.56
C TYR A 37 15.73 3.28 -8.32
N THR A 38 15.74 1.95 -8.38
CA THR A 38 14.72 1.16 -9.09
C THR A 38 13.30 1.39 -8.56
N VAL A 39 13.14 1.53 -7.24
CA VAL A 39 11.82 1.69 -6.61
C VAL A 39 11.44 3.15 -6.36
N GLN A 40 12.33 4.11 -6.67
CA GLN A 40 12.15 5.53 -6.35
C GLN A 40 10.87 6.11 -6.96
N SER A 41 10.50 5.68 -8.16
CA SER A 41 9.28 6.12 -8.86
C SER A 41 8.01 5.56 -8.24
N ILE A 42 8.09 4.49 -7.45
CA ILE A 42 6.95 3.83 -6.82
C ILE A 42 6.73 4.43 -5.43
N ILE A 43 7.78 4.54 -4.61
CA ILE A 43 7.69 5.00 -3.22
C ILE A 43 7.33 6.48 -3.06
N ASN A 44 7.42 7.26 -4.13
CA ASN A 44 7.07 8.68 -4.13
C ASN A 44 5.73 8.99 -4.81
N LYS A 45 5.00 7.96 -5.26
CA LYS A 45 3.63 8.15 -5.74
C LYS A 45 2.73 8.64 -4.61
N PRO A 46 1.70 9.46 -4.91
CA PRO A 46 0.65 9.76 -3.95
C PRO A 46 0.07 8.47 -3.37
N HIS A 47 -0.13 8.46 -2.06
CA HIS A 47 -0.68 7.34 -1.33
C HIS A 47 -1.50 7.88 -0.15
N ALA A 48 -2.44 7.06 0.32
CA ALA A 48 -3.18 7.37 1.53
C ALA A 48 -2.29 7.17 2.78
N PRO A 49 -2.62 7.78 3.94
CA PRO A 49 -1.89 7.56 5.18
C PRO A 49 -2.02 6.11 5.67
N LEU A 50 -0.92 5.53 6.17
CA LEU A 50 -0.91 4.18 6.76
C LEU A 50 -1.97 3.98 7.86
N ALA A 51 -2.28 5.04 8.62
CA ALA A 51 -3.29 5.01 9.69
C ALA A 51 -4.68 4.58 9.22
N LEU A 52 -4.98 4.66 7.93
CA LEU A 52 -6.26 4.23 7.36
C LEU A 52 -6.36 2.71 7.16
N LYS A 53 -5.25 1.97 7.22
CA LYS A 53 -5.21 0.51 6.99
C LYS A 53 -6.18 -0.22 7.92
N GLU A 54 -6.09 0.03 9.22
CA GLU A 54 -6.94 -0.64 10.22
C GLU A 54 -8.42 -0.35 10.00
N LYS A 55 -8.75 0.87 9.54
CA LYS A 55 -10.13 1.22 9.21
C LYS A 55 -10.63 0.45 7.98
N LEU A 56 -9.79 0.29 6.95
CA LEU A 56 -10.11 -0.50 5.76
C LEU A 56 -10.36 -1.97 6.12
N LEU A 57 -9.51 -2.56 6.95
CA LEU A 57 -9.70 -3.93 7.44
C LEU A 57 -11.03 -4.12 8.17
N GLY A 58 -11.49 -3.09 8.91
CA GLY A 58 -12.78 -3.10 9.60
C GLY A 58 -14.00 -3.26 8.68
N TYR A 59 -13.89 -2.92 7.39
CA TYR A 59 -14.96 -3.13 6.41
C TYR A 59 -15.00 -4.56 5.84
N GLY A 60 -14.05 -5.44 6.18
CA GLY A 60 -13.94 -6.77 5.56
C GLY A 60 -13.04 -6.79 4.32
N ILE A 61 -12.23 -5.74 4.13
CA ILE A 61 -11.15 -5.69 3.14
C ILE A 61 -9.98 -6.53 3.65
N THR A 62 -9.36 -7.32 2.77
CA THR A 62 -8.19 -8.13 3.11
C THR A 62 -6.95 -7.27 3.28
N GLU A 63 -5.91 -7.81 3.92
CA GLU A 63 -4.64 -7.08 4.08
C GLU A 63 -4.04 -6.67 2.73
N PHE A 64 -4.11 -7.54 1.74
CA PHE A 64 -3.59 -7.27 0.40
C PHE A 64 -4.33 -6.11 -0.27
N GLU A 65 -5.65 -6.17 -0.30
CA GLU A 65 -6.49 -5.11 -0.86
C GLU A 65 -6.29 -3.78 -0.12
N ALA A 66 -6.18 -3.80 1.21
CA ALA A 66 -5.94 -2.59 2.00
C ALA A 66 -4.60 -1.94 1.65
N VAL A 67 -3.54 -2.73 1.45
CA VAL A 67 -2.24 -2.22 1.01
C VAL A 67 -2.33 -1.63 -0.40
N GLN A 68 -3.06 -2.29 -1.31
CA GLN A 68 -3.28 -1.77 -2.67
C GLN A 68 -4.06 -0.45 -2.66
N LEU A 69 -5.14 -0.36 -1.87
CA LEU A 69 -5.97 0.85 -1.72
C LEU A 69 -5.20 2.02 -1.09
N ILE A 70 -4.30 1.74 -0.16
CA ILE A 70 -3.42 2.77 0.41
C ILE A 70 -2.44 3.26 -0.66
N ASN A 71 -1.81 2.33 -1.38
CA ASN A 71 -0.80 2.63 -2.39
C ASN A 71 -1.38 3.29 -3.64
N THR A 72 -2.65 3.00 -3.96
CA THR A 72 -3.38 3.51 -5.12
C THR A 72 -4.79 3.89 -4.69
N PRO A 73 -4.99 5.08 -4.10
CA PRO A 73 -6.28 5.49 -3.57
C PRO A 73 -7.34 5.60 -4.67
N PRO A 74 -8.51 4.96 -4.53
CA PRO A 74 -9.56 5.01 -5.52
C PRO A 74 -10.24 6.39 -5.53
N ARG A 75 -10.55 6.90 -6.72
CA ARG A 75 -11.30 8.15 -6.90
C ARG A 75 -12.76 7.89 -7.21
N LYS A 76 -13.04 6.77 -7.86
CA LYS A 76 -14.37 6.34 -8.30
C LYS A 76 -14.58 4.88 -7.94
N ILE A 77 -15.84 4.46 -7.95
CA ILE A 77 -16.22 3.07 -7.67
C ILE A 77 -15.52 2.08 -8.61
N LEU A 78 -15.27 2.45 -9.86
CA LEU A 78 -14.58 1.61 -10.83
C LEU A 78 -13.18 1.20 -10.36
N ASP A 79 -12.48 2.10 -9.66
CA ASP A 79 -11.13 1.84 -9.15
C ASP A 79 -11.17 0.79 -8.02
N LEU A 80 -12.25 0.76 -7.23
CA LEU A 80 -12.46 -0.27 -6.20
C LEU A 80 -12.68 -1.65 -6.81
N TYR A 81 -13.43 -1.76 -7.92
CA TYR A 81 -13.62 -3.04 -8.61
C TYR A 81 -12.33 -3.63 -9.19
N VAL A 82 -11.31 -2.79 -9.43
CA VAL A 82 -9.99 -3.27 -9.89
C VAL A 82 -9.20 -3.91 -8.76
N ILE A 83 -9.45 -3.50 -7.51
CA ILE A 83 -8.64 -3.89 -6.35
C ILE A 83 -9.35 -4.94 -5.50
N VAL A 84 -10.65 -4.78 -5.27
CA VAL A 84 -11.44 -5.62 -4.37
C VAL A 84 -12.25 -6.61 -5.19
N GLU A 85 -11.97 -7.89 -4.99
CA GLU A 85 -12.71 -8.97 -5.65
C GLU A 85 -14.11 -9.12 -5.05
N GLU A 86 -15.09 -9.44 -5.89
CA GLU A 86 -16.50 -9.67 -5.47
C GLU A 86 -17.07 -8.52 -4.62
N LEU A 87 -16.71 -7.27 -4.98
CA LEU A 87 -17.00 -6.06 -4.22
C LEU A 87 -18.47 -5.95 -3.77
N GLU A 88 -19.42 -6.20 -4.67
CA GLU A 88 -20.87 -6.09 -4.42
C GLU A 88 -21.40 -7.18 -3.49
N GLU A 89 -20.75 -8.34 -3.45
CA GLU A 89 -21.15 -9.45 -2.58
C GLU A 89 -20.59 -9.27 -1.16
N ARG A 90 -19.45 -8.59 -1.04
CA ARG A 90 -18.72 -8.42 0.22
C ARG A 90 -19.02 -7.10 0.94
N LEU A 91 -19.32 -6.03 0.22
CA LEU A 91 -19.49 -4.69 0.78
C LEU A 91 -20.85 -4.10 0.42
N THR A 92 -21.46 -3.41 1.38
CA THR A 92 -22.68 -2.64 1.16
C THR A 92 -22.38 -1.36 0.35
N GLU A 93 -23.38 -0.80 -0.33
CA GLU A 93 -23.25 0.48 -1.03
C GLU A 93 -22.77 1.60 -0.09
N GLU A 94 -23.20 1.58 1.17
CA GLU A 94 -22.76 2.52 2.21
C GLU A 94 -21.27 2.38 2.50
N ASN A 95 -20.77 1.15 2.73
CA ASN A 95 -19.34 0.88 2.95
C ASN A 95 -18.51 1.37 1.75
N ILE A 96 -18.97 1.08 0.53
CA ILE A 96 -18.29 1.50 -0.71
C ILE A 96 -18.20 3.03 -0.77
N GLY A 97 -19.31 3.73 -0.49
CA GLY A 97 -19.34 5.19 -0.43
C GLY A 97 -18.38 5.76 0.61
N GLU A 98 -18.34 5.17 1.80
CA GLU A 98 -17.42 5.59 2.87
C GLU A 98 -15.95 5.39 2.50
N ILE A 99 -15.60 4.25 1.89
CA ILE A 99 -14.22 3.95 1.47
C ILE A 99 -13.76 4.95 0.41
N ILE A 100 -14.60 5.26 -0.58
CA ILE A 100 -14.27 6.27 -1.61
C ILE A 100 -14.12 7.65 -0.96
N ALA A 101 -15.05 8.06 -0.10
CA ALA A 101 -14.96 9.35 0.58
C ALA A 101 -13.69 9.47 1.43
N LEU A 102 -13.28 8.36 2.06
CA LEU A 102 -12.07 8.28 2.89
C LEU A 102 -10.77 8.41 2.06
N LEU A 103 -10.72 7.77 0.89
CA LEU A 103 -9.48 7.63 0.11
C LEU A 103 -9.34 8.64 -1.04
N SER A 104 -10.47 9.14 -1.58
CA SER A 104 -10.47 10.09 -2.71
C SER A 104 -9.64 11.36 -2.51
N PRO A 105 -9.43 11.92 -1.29
CA PRO A 105 -8.55 13.08 -1.10
C PRO A 105 -7.07 12.80 -1.41
N TYR A 106 -6.68 11.52 -1.46
CA TYR A 106 -5.31 11.07 -1.70
C TYR A 106 -5.12 10.50 -3.12
N ALA A 107 -6.19 10.42 -3.90
CA ALA A 107 -6.13 9.96 -5.29
C ALA A 107 -5.51 11.03 -6.19
N GLU A 108 -4.68 10.61 -7.13
CA GLU A 108 -4.05 11.49 -8.14
C GLU A 108 -5.01 11.89 -9.28
#